data_AF-A0A803WD37-F1
#
_entry.id   AF-A0A803WD37-F1
#
_cell.length_a   1.000
_cell.length_b   1.000
_cell.length_c   1.000
_cell.angle_alpha   90.00
_cell.angle_beta   90.00
_cell.angle_gamma   90.00
#
_symmetry.space_group_name_H-M   'P 1'
#
loop_
_entity.id
_entity.type
_entity.pdbx_description
1 polymer ?
#
loop_
_entity_poly.entity_id
_entity_poly.type
_entity_poly.pdbx_seq_one_letter_code
_entity_poly.pdbx_strand_id
1 'polypeptide(L)'
;MLHQPHPKACLCPAGSSGQSGFRTVSPARGHPAAAPVPAASWTRLGRGAESPLPRDGGTRSRKKSFLFSALYAAFIFGGRHLMNKRAKFELRKPLVLWSLSLAVFSIFGAVRTGAYMLYILMTKGLKQSVCDQSFYIGPVSKFWAYAFVLSKAPELGDTIFIILRKQKLIFLHWYHHITVLLYSWYSYKDMVAGGGWFMTMNYGVHAVMYSYYALRAAGFRVSRKFAMFITLSQITQMLIGCVINYLVFSWMQQGQCHSHVQNIIWSSLMYLSYFVLFCHFFFEAYIGKTRKERKVD
;
A
#
# COMPACT_ATOMS: atom_id res chain seq x y z
N MET A 1 26.53 -13.59 32.93
CA MET A 1 27.82 -13.67 32.22
C MET A 1 27.65 -12.97 30.88
N LEU A 2 27.64 -11.64 30.83
CA LEU A 2 28.80 -10.74 30.75
C LEU A 2 29.76 -11.10 29.61
N HIS A 3 29.63 -10.44 28.45
CA HIS A 3 30.72 -9.63 27.88
C HIS A 3 30.24 -8.73 26.72
N GLN A 4 30.27 -7.42 26.99
CA GLN A 4 30.44 -6.33 26.01
C GLN A 4 31.93 -6.20 25.67
N PRO A 5 32.28 -5.57 24.52
CA PRO A 5 33.02 -4.31 24.65
C PRO A 5 32.62 -3.22 23.62
N HIS A 6 32.51 -1.99 24.13
CA HIS A 6 32.61 -0.70 23.42
C HIS A 6 34.10 -0.20 23.44
N PRO A 7 34.44 1.02 22.97
CA PRO A 7 34.70 1.41 21.58
C PRO A 7 36.16 1.94 21.42
N LYS A 8 36.61 2.22 20.19
CA LYS A 8 37.80 3.07 19.97
C LYS A 8 37.44 4.25 19.07
N ALA A 9 37.46 5.42 19.68
CA ALA A 9 37.54 6.72 19.03
C ALA A 9 38.98 6.97 18.57
N CYS A 10 39.14 7.67 17.44
CA CYS A 10 40.38 8.35 17.08
C CYS A 10 40.03 9.79 16.72
N LEU A 11 40.69 10.71 17.41
CA LEU A 11 40.62 12.16 17.25
C LEU A 11 41.82 12.62 16.39
N CYS A 12 41.54 13.56 15.45
CA CYS A 12 42.34 14.73 15.05
C CYS A 12 43.71 14.53 14.32
N PRO A 13 44.14 15.47 13.44
CA PRO A 13 44.21 16.91 13.73
C PRO A 13 43.76 17.90 12.65
N ALA A 14 43.74 19.16 13.09
CA ALA A 14 43.39 20.40 12.42
C ALA A 14 44.51 20.95 11.50
N GLY A 15 44.10 21.80 10.55
CA GLY A 15 44.92 22.77 9.80
C GLY A 15 43.96 23.70 9.06
N SER A 16 43.65 24.88 9.62
CA SER A 16 44.30 26.19 9.43
C SER A 16 43.87 26.94 8.16
N SER A 17 43.06 27.99 8.40
CA SER A 17 43.17 29.36 7.86
C SER A 17 43.29 29.61 6.34
N GLY A 18 42.32 30.38 5.81
CA GLY A 18 42.46 31.11 4.55
C GLY A 18 41.30 32.08 4.33
N GLN A 19 41.49 33.34 4.73
CA GLN A 19 40.60 34.47 4.46
C GLN A 19 40.68 34.95 3.00
N SER A 20 39.67 35.75 2.63
CA SER A 20 39.65 36.84 1.64
C SER A 20 39.10 36.51 0.24
N GLY A 21 38.22 37.40 -0.25
CA GLY A 21 37.77 37.38 -1.64
C GLY A 21 36.41 38.01 -1.94
N PHE A 22 36.06 39.13 -1.31
CA PHE A 22 34.95 39.97 -1.78
C PHE A 22 35.38 40.62 -3.12
N ARG A 23 34.73 40.28 -4.23
CA ARG A 23 34.80 41.06 -5.47
C ARG A 23 33.40 41.49 -5.90
N THR A 24 33.18 42.77 -5.69
CA THR A 24 32.18 43.61 -6.30
C THR A 24 32.34 43.62 -7.82
N VAL A 25 31.24 43.41 -8.55
CA VAL A 25 31.11 43.78 -9.96
C VAL A 25 29.87 44.66 -10.08
N SER A 26 30.11 45.93 -10.40
CA SER A 26 29.09 46.96 -10.71
C SER A 26 28.71 46.92 -12.21
N PRO A 27 27.66 47.64 -12.62
CA PRO A 27 26.64 47.13 -13.55
C PRO A 27 26.90 47.49 -15.02
N ALA A 28 26.47 46.61 -15.92
CA ALA A 28 26.39 46.90 -17.35
C ALA A 28 24.92 46.86 -17.83
N ARG A 29 24.52 48.02 -18.34
CA ARG A 29 23.32 48.46 -19.06
C ARG A 29 22.62 47.41 -19.93
N GLY A 30 21.28 47.51 -20.01
CA GLY A 30 20.52 47.15 -21.22
C GLY A 30 19.12 46.57 -21.00
N HIS A 31 18.15 47.38 -20.59
CA HIS A 31 16.72 47.06 -20.78
C HIS A 31 16.25 47.59 -22.15
N PRO A 32 15.42 46.84 -22.90
CA PRO A 32 14.38 47.41 -23.74
C PRO A 32 13.04 47.41 -22.99
N ALA A 33 12.35 48.55 -23.05
CA ALA A 33 11.08 48.84 -22.41
C ALA A 33 9.93 47.97 -22.96
N ALA A 34 9.13 47.41 -22.06
CA ALA A 34 7.82 46.83 -22.38
C ALA A 34 6.79 47.95 -22.49
N ALA A 35 6.02 47.96 -23.59
CA ALA A 35 4.96 48.92 -23.86
C ALA A 35 3.76 48.74 -22.90
N PRO A 36 3.03 49.82 -22.55
CA PRO A 36 1.87 49.75 -21.67
C PRO A 36 0.63 49.28 -22.42
N VAL A 37 -0.05 48.25 -21.91
CA VAL A 37 -1.36 47.80 -22.41
C VAL A 37 -2.47 48.55 -21.65
N PRO A 38 -3.42 49.21 -22.32
CA PRO A 38 -4.43 50.02 -21.65
C PRO A 38 -5.52 49.17 -20.98
N ALA A 39 -5.89 49.56 -19.76
CA ALA A 39 -7.03 49.05 -19.01
C ALA A 39 -8.34 49.66 -19.54
N ALA A 40 -8.94 49.07 -20.58
CA ALA A 40 -10.31 49.38 -21.00
C ALA A 40 -10.86 48.34 -21.99
N SER A 41 -11.48 47.26 -21.49
CA SER A 41 -12.61 46.58 -22.18
C SER A 41 -13.21 45.45 -21.33
N TRP A 42 -13.55 45.72 -20.07
CA TRP A 42 -14.46 44.86 -19.31
C TRP A 42 -15.89 45.25 -19.67
N THR A 43 -16.40 44.71 -20.77
CA THR A 43 -17.84 44.58 -21.05
C THR A 43 -17.99 43.89 -22.40
N ARG A 44 -18.79 42.81 -22.42
CA ARG A 44 -19.26 42.09 -23.61
C ARG A 44 -18.41 40.89 -24.06
N LEU A 45 -18.43 39.82 -23.27
CA LEU A 45 -18.52 38.45 -23.79
C LEU A 45 -19.12 37.50 -22.75
N GLY A 46 -20.30 37.89 -22.24
CA GLY A 46 -21.24 36.95 -21.61
C GLY A 46 -21.86 36.08 -22.69
N ARG A 47 -21.22 34.94 -22.96
CA ARG A 47 -21.76 33.68 -23.51
C ARG A 47 -20.59 32.70 -23.62
N GLY A 48 -20.13 32.23 -22.46
CA GLY A 48 -19.23 31.08 -22.39
C GLY A 48 -19.99 29.84 -22.84
N ALA A 49 -19.47 29.18 -23.86
CA ALA A 49 -19.91 27.87 -24.27
C ALA A 49 -19.81 26.89 -23.08
N GLU A 50 -20.95 26.40 -22.61
CA GLU A 50 -21.00 25.21 -21.76
C GLU A 50 -20.37 24.07 -22.54
N SER A 51 -19.16 23.70 -22.15
CA SER A 51 -18.54 22.45 -22.58
C SER A 51 -19.24 21.32 -21.82
N PRO A 52 -19.87 20.32 -22.46
CA PRO A 52 -20.45 19.21 -21.74
C PRO A 52 -19.34 18.41 -21.06
N LEU A 53 -19.38 18.35 -19.73
CA LEU A 53 -18.60 17.39 -18.92
C LEU A 53 -18.74 15.98 -19.55
N PRO A 54 -17.65 15.20 -19.73
CA PRO A 54 -17.75 13.85 -20.23
C PRO A 54 -18.41 12.97 -19.15
N ARG A 55 -19.74 12.78 -19.27
CA ARG A 55 -20.58 11.93 -18.42
C ARG A 55 -20.35 10.42 -18.62
N ASP A 56 -19.30 10.01 -19.32
CA ASP A 56 -19.12 8.62 -19.80
C ASP A 56 -17.94 7.85 -19.16
N GLY A 57 -17.28 8.44 -18.15
CA GLY A 57 -16.22 7.76 -17.38
C GLY A 57 -16.76 6.72 -16.37
N GLY A 58 -17.95 6.96 -15.82
CA GLY A 58 -18.52 6.13 -14.74
C GLY A 58 -19.06 4.77 -15.20
N THR A 59 -19.59 4.69 -16.42
CA THR A 59 -20.17 3.48 -17.02
C THR A 59 -19.09 2.51 -17.50
N ARG A 60 -17.99 3.02 -18.06
CA ARG A 60 -16.85 2.21 -18.55
C ARG A 60 -16.03 1.60 -17.42
N SER A 61 -15.89 2.31 -16.30
CA SER A 61 -15.21 1.80 -15.09
C SER A 61 -16.03 0.73 -14.38
N ARG A 62 -17.36 0.92 -14.20
CA ARG A 62 -18.28 -0.09 -13.64
C ARG A 62 -18.19 -1.42 -14.41
N LYS A 63 -18.30 -1.39 -15.75
CA LYS A 63 -18.27 -2.61 -16.57
C LYS A 63 -16.98 -3.42 -16.42
N LYS A 64 -15.83 -2.76 -16.29
CA LYS A 64 -14.53 -3.44 -16.08
C LYS A 64 -14.45 -4.07 -14.68
N SER A 65 -14.85 -3.35 -13.64
CA SER A 65 -14.85 -3.89 -12.26
C SER A 65 -15.80 -5.08 -12.09
N PHE A 66 -16.98 -5.06 -12.73
CA PHE A 66 -17.88 -6.22 -12.74
C PHE A 66 -17.31 -7.41 -13.52
N LEU A 67 -16.63 -7.18 -14.65
CA LEU A 67 -15.99 -8.23 -15.43
C LEU A 67 -14.85 -8.90 -14.67
N PHE A 68 -14.00 -8.14 -13.97
CA PHE A 68 -12.93 -8.69 -13.14
C PHE A 68 -13.47 -9.49 -11.95
N SER A 69 -14.52 -8.99 -11.27
CA SER A 69 -15.20 -9.74 -10.19
C SER A 69 -15.84 -11.04 -10.69
N ALA A 70 -16.49 -11.01 -11.85
CA ALA A 70 -17.13 -12.18 -12.45
C ALA A 70 -16.10 -13.24 -12.90
N LEU A 71 -15.01 -12.81 -13.55
CA LEU A 71 -13.90 -13.69 -13.94
C LEU A 71 -13.25 -14.35 -12.72
N TYR A 72 -13.06 -13.60 -11.65
CA TYR A 72 -12.47 -14.14 -10.43
C TYR A 72 -13.41 -15.10 -9.70
N ALA A 73 -14.70 -14.77 -9.60
CA ALA A 73 -15.69 -15.69 -9.04
C ALA A 73 -15.74 -17.00 -9.85
N ALA A 74 -15.79 -16.91 -11.19
CA ALA A 74 -15.75 -18.07 -12.07
C ALA A 74 -14.47 -18.91 -11.85
N PHE A 75 -13.32 -18.27 -11.61
CA PHE A 75 -12.07 -18.96 -11.32
C PHE A 75 -12.11 -19.72 -9.98
N ILE A 76 -12.65 -19.12 -8.91
CA ILE A 76 -12.80 -19.80 -7.61
C ILE A 76 -13.77 -20.97 -7.69
N PHE A 77 -14.97 -20.74 -8.22
CA PHE A 77 -16.01 -21.77 -8.29
C PHE A 77 -15.61 -22.89 -9.26
N GLY A 78 -15.02 -22.55 -10.41
CA GLY A 78 -14.50 -23.50 -11.38
C GLY A 78 -13.34 -24.34 -10.82
N GLY A 79 -12.36 -23.69 -10.18
CA GLY A 79 -11.24 -24.39 -9.55
C GLY A 79 -11.66 -25.36 -8.46
N ARG A 80 -12.66 -24.98 -7.64
CA ARG A 80 -13.22 -25.84 -6.60
C ARG A 80 -14.01 -27.02 -7.17
N HIS A 81 -14.81 -26.80 -8.22
CA HIS A 81 -15.57 -27.86 -8.88
C HIS A 81 -14.64 -28.90 -9.54
N LEU A 82 -13.56 -28.45 -10.19
CA LEU A 82 -12.58 -29.34 -10.83
C LEU A 82 -11.81 -30.19 -9.81
N MET A 83 -11.44 -29.61 -8.66
CA MET A 83 -10.71 -30.30 -7.60
C MET A 83 -11.55 -31.25 -6.75
N ASN A 84 -12.88 -31.14 -6.78
CA ASN A 84 -13.76 -32.08 -6.07
C ASN A 84 -13.58 -33.52 -6.58
N LYS A 85 -13.26 -33.69 -7.87
CA LYS A 85 -13.08 -35.00 -8.52
C LYS A 85 -11.64 -35.54 -8.49
N ARG A 86 -10.66 -34.79 -7.96
CA ARG A 86 -9.23 -35.16 -7.98
C ARG A 86 -8.68 -35.41 -6.57
N ALA A 87 -7.60 -36.16 -6.44
CA ALA A 87 -6.88 -36.35 -5.17
C ALA A 87 -6.13 -35.06 -4.74
N LYS A 88 -5.77 -34.94 -3.46
CA LYS A 88 -4.98 -33.81 -2.94
C LYS A 88 -3.58 -33.82 -3.55
N PHE A 89 -3.05 -32.65 -3.90
CA PHE A 89 -1.66 -32.53 -4.36
C PHE A 89 -0.71 -32.17 -3.21
N GLU A 90 0.42 -32.86 -3.12
CA GLU A 90 1.50 -32.55 -2.15
C GLU A 90 2.44 -31.46 -2.72
N LEU A 91 1.95 -30.22 -2.77
CA LEU A 91 2.66 -29.07 -3.36
C LEU A 91 3.54 -28.32 -2.34
N ARG A 92 4.15 -29.03 -1.41
CA ARG A 92 4.89 -28.40 -0.30
C ARG A 92 6.12 -27.62 -0.77
N LYS A 93 6.96 -28.19 -1.64
CA LYS A 93 8.14 -27.49 -2.17
C LYS A 93 7.78 -26.28 -3.04
N PRO A 94 6.83 -26.38 -4.00
CA PRO A 94 6.33 -25.21 -4.72
C PRO A 94 5.78 -24.12 -3.80
N LEU A 95 5.03 -24.49 -2.75
CA LEU A 95 4.47 -23.53 -1.79
C LEU A 95 5.56 -22.79 -1.01
N VAL A 96 6.65 -23.48 -0.63
CA VAL A 96 7.80 -22.85 0.03
C VAL A 96 8.44 -21.83 -0.90
N LEU A 97 8.77 -22.24 -2.13
CA LEU A 97 9.43 -21.37 -3.10
C LEU A 97 8.56 -20.16 -3.45
N TRP A 98 7.26 -20.40 -3.60
CA TRP A 98 6.25 -19.37 -3.85
C TRP A 98 6.18 -18.34 -2.71
N SER A 99 5.99 -18.82 -1.48
CA SER A 99 5.91 -17.96 -0.29
C SER A 99 7.21 -17.19 -0.06
N LEU A 100 8.36 -17.84 -0.29
CA LEU A 100 9.68 -17.19 -0.18
C LEU A 100 9.86 -16.08 -1.22
N SER A 101 9.44 -16.32 -2.46
CA SER A 101 9.51 -15.33 -3.53
C SER A 101 8.66 -14.09 -3.19
N LEU A 102 7.44 -14.29 -2.70
CA LEU A 102 6.58 -13.20 -2.23
C LEU A 102 7.14 -12.49 -1.00
N ALA A 103 7.79 -13.21 -0.08
CA ALA A 103 8.45 -12.61 1.07
C ALA A 103 9.60 -11.69 0.64
N VAL A 104 10.50 -12.19 -0.21
CA VAL A 104 11.65 -11.42 -0.72
C VAL A 104 11.19 -10.19 -1.47
N PHE A 105 10.22 -10.35 -2.38
CA PHE A 105 9.60 -9.22 -3.10
C PHE A 105 9.04 -8.17 -2.13
N SER A 106 8.30 -8.62 -1.11
CA SER A 106 7.69 -7.71 -0.13
C SER A 106 8.72 -7.01 0.74
N ILE A 107 9.82 -7.68 1.11
CA ILE A 107 10.92 -7.09 1.89
C ILE A 107 11.59 -5.98 1.08
N PHE A 108 11.96 -6.24 -0.17
CA PHE A 108 12.57 -5.21 -1.01
C PHE A 108 11.63 -4.03 -1.25
N GLY A 109 10.34 -4.31 -1.50
CA GLY A 109 9.30 -3.30 -1.62
C GLY A 109 9.19 -2.45 -0.35
N ALA A 110 9.12 -3.07 0.83
CA ALA A 110 9.01 -2.39 2.13
C ALA A 110 10.23 -1.50 2.41
N VAL A 111 11.45 -1.99 2.15
CA VAL A 111 12.67 -1.20 2.39
C VAL A 111 12.73 0.00 1.45
N ARG A 112 12.43 -0.18 0.16
CA ARG A 112 12.53 0.90 -0.84
C ARG A 112 11.43 1.94 -0.66
N THR A 113 10.18 1.53 -0.51
CA THR A 113 9.05 2.43 -0.28
C THR A 113 9.09 3.05 1.11
N GLY A 114 9.49 2.28 2.13
CA GLY A 114 9.64 2.74 3.50
C GLY A 114 10.71 3.82 3.66
N ALA A 115 11.88 3.66 3.02
CA ALA A 115 12.92 4.69 3.05
C ALA A 115 12.43 6.02 2.44
N TYR A 116 11.70 5.96 1.32
CA TYR A 116 11.10 7.15 0.70
C TYR A 116 10.06 7.80 1.61
N MET A 117 9.14 7.01 2.18
CA MET A 117 8.09 7.52 3.06
C MET A 117 8.66 8.12 4.34
N LEU A 118 9.68 7.50 4.93
CA LEU A 118 10.37 8.02 6.11
C LEU A 118 11.08 9.34 5.81
N TYR A 119 11.76 9.43 4.66
CA TYR A 119 12.42 10.66 4.22
C TYR A 119 11.41 11.82 4.09
N ILE A 120 10.28 11.61 3.43
CA ILE A 120 9.25 12.67 3.28
C ILE A 120 8.61 13.01 4.63
N LEU A 121 8.35 12.01 5.47
CA LEU A 121 7.78 12.24 6.79
C LEU A 121 8.70 13.11 7.65
N MET A 122 10.02 12.86 7.64
CA MET A 122 10.99 13.61 8.44
C MET A 122 11.29 15.00 7.88
N THR A 123 11.24 15.18 6.56
CA THR A 123 11.61 16.46 5.91
C THR A 123 10.43 17.40 5.69
N LYS A 124 9.26 16.85 5.33
CA LYS A 124 8.06 17.64 4.95
C LYS A 124 6.87 17.45 5.90
N GLY A 125 7.00 16.56 6.88
CA GLY A 125 5.96 16.29 7.88
C GLY A 125 4.86 15.34 7.40
N LEU A 126 3.97 14.99 8.34
CA LEU A 126 2.93 13.99 8.12
C LEU A 126 1.94 14.41 7.03
N LYS A 127 1.47 15.67 7.04
CA LYS A 127 0.49 16.19 6.07
C LYS A 127 0.98 16.02 4.64
N GLN A 128 2.21 16.46 4.37
CA GLN A 128 2.77 16.36 3.04
C GLN A 128 3.06 14.92 2.65
N SER A 129 3.49 14.06 3.60
CA SER A 129 3.71 12.63 3.32
C SER A 129 2.44 11.88 2.90
N VAL A 130 1.29 12.27 3.45
CA VAL A 130 0.00 11.65 3.13
C VAL A 130 -0.55 12.16 1.81
N CYS A 131 -0.41 13.46 1.53
CA CYS A 131 -0.89 14.06 0.29
C CYS A 131 0.13 14.00 -0.87
N ASP A 132 1.28 13.33 -0.69
CA ASP A 132 2.33 13.26 -1.70
C ASP A 132 1.93 12.35 -2.87
N GLN A 133 1.58 12.96 -4.01
CA GLN A 133 1.42 12.25 -5.28
C GLN A 133 2.76 11.96 -5.97
N SER A 134 3.87 12.57 -5.51
CA SER A 134 5.20 12.31 -6.07
C SER A 134 5.63 10.86 -5.91
N PHE A 135 5.04 10.13 -4.95
CA PHE A 135 5.18 8.67 -4.82
C PHE A 135 4.90 7.93 -6.13
N TYR A 136 3.94 8.39 -6.94
CA TYR A 136 3.58 7.77 -8.23
C TYR A 136 4.40 8.28 -9.42
N ILE A 137 5.20 9.34 -9.24
CA ILE A 137 5.93 10.01 -10.31
C ILE A 137 7.43 9.72 -10.22
N GLY A 138 7.97 9.64 -8.99
CA GLY A 138 9.39 9.36 -8.76
C GLY A 138 9.83 8.05 -9.42
N PRO A 139 10.99 8.00 -10.10
CA PRO A 139 11.37 6.87 -10.93
C PRO A 139 11.44 5.55 -10.14
N VAL A 140 11.96 5.59 -8.91
CA VAL A 140 12.06 4.43 -8.03
C VAL A 140 10.71 4.09 -7.40
N SER A 141 10.00 5.06 -6.84
CA SER A 141 8.73 4.83 -6.14
C SER A 141 7.61 4.40 -7.09
N LYS A 142 7.56 4.96 -8.30
CA LYS A 142 6.64 4.56 -9.37
C LYS A 142 6.80 3.11 -9.77
N PHE A 143 8.04 2.64 -9.93
CA PHE A 143 8.31 1.24 -10.23
C PHE A 143 7.75 0.32 -9.14
N TRP A 144 8.00 0.63 -7.87
CA TRP A 144 7.49 -0.16 -6.75
C TRP A 144 5.98 -0.06 -6.58
N ALA A 145 5.37 1.10 -6.85
CA ALA A 145 3.92 1.26 -6.87
C ALA A 145 3.27 0.40 -7.96
N TYR A 146 3.86 0.37 -9.17
CA TYR A 146 3.39 -0.48 -10.25
C TYR A 146 3.58 -1.97 -9.93
N ALA A 147 4.74 -2.34 -9.40
CA ALA A 147 5.04 -3.71 -8.98
C ALA A 147 4.07 -4.18 -7.88
N PHE A 148 3.67 -3.31 -6.95
CA PHE A 148 2.67 -3.60 -5.92
C PHE A 148 1.31 -3.99 -6.53
N VAL A 149 0.83 -3.21 -7.50
CA VAL A 149 -0.43 -3.49 -8.18
C VAL A 149 -0.34 -4.81 -8.93
N LEU A 150 0.77 -5.03 -9.62
CA LEU A 150 1.00 -6.30 -10.31
C LEU A 150 1.09 -7.48 -9.35
N SER A 151 1.67 -7.33 -8.15
CA SER A 151 1.83 -8.43 -7.19
C SER A 151 0.51 -8.99 -6.68
N LYS A 152 -0.58 -8.22 -6.75
CA LYS A 152 -1.91 -8.70 -6.35
C LYS A 152 -2.42 -9.84 -7.21
N ALA A 153 -2.01 -9.92 -8.48
CA ALA A 153 -2.37 -11.04 -9.34
C ALA A 153 -1.64 -12.35 -8.95
N PRO A 154 -0.31 -12.37 -8.78
CA PRO A 154 0.41 -13.49 -8.15
C PRO A 154 -0.19 -13.88 -6.79
N GLU A 155 -0.51 -12.95 -5.90
CA GLU A 155 -1.07 -13.27 -4.58
C GLU A 155 -2.36 -14.15 -4.65
N LEU A 156 -3.10 -14.12 -5.76
CA LEU A 156 -4.23 -15.05 -5.99
C LEU A 156 -3.80 -16.52 -6.07
N GLY A 157 -2.53 -16.77 -6.41
CA GLY A 157 -1.88 -18.07 -6.36
C GLY A 157 -2.00 -18.75 -4.99
N ASP A 158 -2.08 -17.98 -3.91
CA ASP A 158 -2.30 -18.53 -2.56
C ASP A 158 -3.65 -19.27 -2.48
N THR A 159 -4.69 -18.70 -3.09
CA THR A 159 -6.01 -19.35 -3.21
C THR A 159 -5.93 -20.62 -4.06
N ILE A 160 -5.14 -20.61 -5.13
CA ILE A 160 -4.90 -21.80 -5.97
C ILE A 160 -4.26 -22.91 -5.15
N PHE A 161 -3.20 -22.61 -4.39
CA PHE A 161 -2.54 -23.60 -3.53
C PHE A 161 -3.47 -24.15 -2.45
N ILE A 162 -4.35 -23.33 -1.87
CA ILE A 162 -5.38 -23.76 -0.91
C ILE A 162 -6.34 -24.76 -1.58
N ILE A 163 -6.85 -24.43 -2.77
CA ILE A 163 -7.78 -25.27 -3.52
C ILE A 163 -7.12 -26.60 -3.93
N LEU A 164 -5.90 -26.56 -4.48
CA LEU A 164 -5.15 -27.76 -4.91
C LEU A 164 -4.80 -28.70 -3.75
N ARG A 165 -4.62 -28.15 -2.54
CA ARG A 165 -4.38 -28.92 -1.31
C ARG A 165 -5.65 -29.33 -0.58
N LYS A 166 -6.84 -29.02 -1.11
CA LYS A 166 -8.16 -29.24 -0.48
C LYS A 166 -8.26 -28.62 0.93
N GLN A 167 -7.62 -27.48 1.14
CA GLN A 167 -7.72 -26.72 2.39
C GLN A 167 -9.03 -25.90 2.40
N LYS A 168 -9.57 -25.63 3.59
CA LYS A 168 -10.79 -24.81 3.72
C LYS A 168 -10.46 -23.35 3.38
N LEU A 169 -11.02 -22.86 2.29
CA LEU A 169 -10.95 -21.44 1.91
C LEU A 169 -11.88 -20.64 2.82
N ILE A 170 -11.31 -19.82 3.71
CA ILE A 170 -12.08 -18.94 4.60
C ILE A 170 -12.61 -17.72 3.85
N PHE A 171 -13.77 -17.21 4.26
CA PHE A 171 -14.42 -16.05 3.63
C PHE A 171 -13.48 -14.83 3.56
N LEU A 172 -12.83 -14.51 4.67
CA LEU A 172 -11.84 -13.43 4.80
C LEU A 172 -10.82 -13.43 3.66
N HIS A 173 -10.25 -14.59 3.34
CA HIS A 173 -9.13 -14.70 2.39
C HIS A 173 -9.57 -14.34 0.97
N TRP A 174 -10.59 -15.02 0.45
CA TRP A 174 -11.01 -14.79 -0.93
C TRP A 174 -11.69 -13.42 -1.11
N TYR A 175 -12.47 -12.96 -0.12
CA TYR A 175 -13.05 -11.62 -0.15
C TYR A 175 -11.96 -10.55 -0.22
N HIS A 176 -10.94 -10.65 0.66
CA HIS A 176 -9.80 -9.74 0.67
C HIS A 176 -9.06 -9.74 -0.66
N HIS A 177 -8.63 -10.90 -1.17
CA HIS A 177 -7.84 -10.98 -2.40
C HIS A 177 -8.55 -10.41 -3.64
N ILE A 178 -9.86 -10.56 -3.77
CA ILE A 178 -10.64 -9.90 -4.84
C ILE A 178 -10.59 -8.39 -4.68
N THR A 179 -10.96 -7.93 -3.50
CA THR A 179 -11.26 -6.53 -3.28
C THR A 179 -9.98 -5.69 -3.33
N VAL A 180 -8.85 -6.19 -2.80
CA VAL A 180 -7.55 -5.52 -2.93
C VAL A 180 -7.01 -5.53 -4.37
N LEU A 181 -7.25 -6.59 -5.15
CA LEU A 181 -6.85 -6.63 -6.56
C LEU A 181 -7.58 -5.56 -7.38
N LEU A 182 -8.90 -5.46 -7.21
CA LEU A 182 -9.72 -4.46 -7.90
C LEU A 182 -9.36 -3.04 -7.45
N TYR A 183 -9.25 -2.85 -6.13
CA TYR A 183 -8.97 -1.54 -5.55
C TYR A 183 -7.57 -1.04 -5.89
N SER A 184 -6.54 -1.88 -5.87
CA SER A 184 -5.17 -1.51 -6.23
C SER A 184 -5.06 -1.04 -7.69
N TRP A 185 -5.72 -1.73 -8.62
CA TRP A 185 -5.75 -1.32 -10.03
C TRP A 185 -6.46 0.02 -10.24
N TYR A 186 -7.56 0.26 -9.52
CA TYR A 186 -8.32 1.50 -9.60
C TYR A 186 -7.55 2.68 -8.98
N SER A 187 -7.08 2.51 -7.74
CA SER A 187 -6.34 3.54 -6.99
C SER A 187 -5.01 3.94 -7.63
N TYR A 188 -4.32 3.01 -8.31
CA TYR A 188 -3.08 3.33 -9.02
C TYR A 188 -3.32 4.26 -10.22
N LYS A 189 -4.43 4.10 -10.94
CA LYS A 189 -4.78 4.98 -12.07
C LYS A 189 -5.15 6.39 -11.61
N ASP A 190 -5.85 6.47 -10.48
CA ASP A 190 -6.33 7.73 -9.92
C ASP A 190 -5.27 8.43 -9.04
N MET A 191 -4.06 7.86 -8.91
CA MET A 191 -2.94 8.39 -8.10
C MET A 191 -3.40 8.90 -6.72
N VAL A 192 -4.15 8.03 -6.02
CA VAL A 192 -4.89 8.39 -4.80
C VAL A 192 -3.94 8.87 -3.70
N ALA A 193 -4.27 10.02 -3.09
CA ALA A 193 -3.57 10.52 -1.91
C ALA A 193 -3.63 9.49 -0.75
N GLY A 194 -2.52 9.32 -0.04
CA GLY A 194 -2.34 8.29 0.98
C GLY A 194 -1.88 6.93 0.44
N GLY A 195 -1.87 6.75 -0.89
CA GLY A 195 -1.43 5.52 -1.55
C GLY A 195 -0.06 5.02 -1.10
N GLY A 196 0.92 5.92 -0.95
CA GLY A 196 2.26 5.57 -0.48
C GLY A 196 2.27 4.92 0.90
N TRP A 197 1.46 5.41 1.82
CA TRP A 197 1.29 4.83 3.16
C TRP A 197 0.62 3.46 3.09
N PHE A 198 -0.48 3.33 2.34
CA PHE A 198 -1.19 2.06 2.17
C PHE A 198 -0.28 0.96 1.59
N MET A 199 0.48 1.29 0.53
CA MET A 199 1.41 0.37 -0.12
C MET A 199 2.57 -0.03 0.80
N THR A 200 3.21 0.95 1.44
CA THR A 200 4.38 0.71 2.31
C THR A 200 4.01 -0.18 3.51
N MET A 201 2.89 0.11 4.18
CA MET A 201 2.42 -0.71 5.30
C MET A 201 2.05 -2.13 4.85
N ASN A 202 1.37 -2.28 3.71
CA ASN A 202 1.02 -3.59 3.19
C ASN A 202 2.27 -4.40 2.84
N TYR A 203 3.26 -3.79 2.19
CA TYR A 203 4.55 -4.43 1.94
C TYR A 203 5.23 -4.91 3.23
N GLY A 204 5.24 -4.08 4.28
CA GLY A 204 5.81 -4.45 5.57
C GLY A 204 5.10 -5.65 6.21
N VAL A 205 3.77 -5.62 6.27
CA VAL A 205 2.99 -6.73 6.84
C VAL A 205 3.09 -8.01 6.00
N HIS A 206 3.06 -7.89 4.67
CA HIS A 206 3.22 -9.01 3.75
C HIS A 206 4.62 -9.62 3.84
N ALA A 207 5.67 -8.81 4.02
CA ALA A 207 7.02 -9.31 4.26
C ALA A 207 7.07 -10.25 5.47
N VAL A 208 6.45 -9.85 6.60
CA VAL A 208 6.40 -10.69 7.81
C VAL A 208 5.51 -11.92 7.62
N MET A 209 4.31 -11.74 7.04
CA MET A 209 3.35 -12.82 6.84
C MET A 209 3.88 -13.91 5.90
N TYR A 210 4.44 -13.53 4.74
CA TYR A 210 4.97 -14.51 3.78
C TYR A 210 6.24 -15.18 4.27
N SER A 211 7.09 -14.47 5.01
CA SER A 211 8.24 -15.08 5.68
C SER A 211 7.80 -16.18 6.64
N TYR A 212 6.73 -15.93 7.41
CA TYR A 212 6.13 -16.93 8.28
C TYR A 212 5.59 -18.14 7.50
N TYR A 213 4.88 -17.91 6.40
CA TYR A 213 4.36 -19.00 5.57
C TYR A 213 5.47 -19.83 4.92
N ALA A 214 6.54 -19.19 4.44
CA ALA A 214 7.71 -19.89 3.91
C ALA A 214 8.35 -20.79 4.97
N LEU A 215 8.58 -20.26 6.19
CA LEU A 215 9.14 -21.03 7.31
C LEU A 215 8.25 -22.21 7.73
N ARG A 216 6.93 -21.97 7.83
CA ARG A 216 5.95 -23.03 8.15
C ARG A 216 5.90 -24.10 7.06
N ALA A 217 5.93 -23.73 5.79
CA ALA A 217 5.92 -24.66 4.67
C ALA A 217 7.23 -25.47 4.61
N ALA A 218 8.37 -24.87 4.97
CA ALA A 218 9.67 -25.53 5.06
C ALA A 218 9.75 -26.56 6.22
N GLY A 219 8.77 -26.56 7.13
CA GLY A 219 8.66 -27.52 8.24
C GLY A 219 9.17 -27.03 9.57
N PHE A 220 9.55 -25.76 9.68
CA PHE A 220 9.91 -25.18 10.96
C PHE A 220 8.67 -25.01 11.84
N ARG A 221 8.77 -25.46 13.10
CA ARG A 221 7.74 -25.28 14.12
C ARG A 221 7.79 -23.85 14.66
N VAL A 222 7.15 -22.93 13.96
CA VAL A 222 7.01 -21.54 14.44
C VAL A 222 5.97 -21.46 15.56
N SER A 223 6.26 -20.69 16.61
CA SER A 223 5.41 -20.51 17.79
C SER A 223 4.06 -19.85 17.46
N ARG A 224 3.01 -20.27 18.16
CA ARG A 224 1.65 -19.65 18.09
C ARG A 224 1.67 -18.16 18.42
N LYS A 225 2.59 -17.72 19.28
CA LYS A 225 2.77 -16.29 19.63
C LYS A 225 3.15 -15.45 18.41
N PHE A 226 3.94 -16.01 17.50
CA PHE A 226 4.35 -15.31 16.28
C PHE A 226 3.18 -15.19 15.28
N ALA A 227 2.37 -16.24 15.15
CA ALA A 227 1.14 -16.18 14.37
C ALA A 227 0.17 -15.09 14.90
N MET A 228 0.06 -14.98 16.22
CA MET A 228 -0.73 -13.94 16.88
C MET A 228 -0.18 -12.54 16.59
N PHE A 229 1.14 -12.35 16.67
CA PHE A 229 1.80 -11.09 16.32
C PHE A 229 1.50 -10.66 14.87
N ILE A 230 1.53 -11.60 13.92
CA ILE A 230 1.18 -11.31 12.52
C ILE A 230 -0.26 -10.84 12.41
N THR A 231 -1.22 -11.55 13.02
CA THR A 231 -2.63 -11.15 12.98
C THR A 231 -2.84 -9.78 13.63
N LEU A 232 -2.16 -9.48 14.74
CA LEU A 232 -2.19 -8.15 15.36
C LEU A 232 -1.62 -7.08 14.43
N SER A 233 -0.49 -7.35 13.75
CA SER A 233 0.08 -6.41 12.78
C SER A 233 -0.86 -6.11 11.61
N GLN A 234 -1.64 -7.10 11.14
CA GLN A 234 -2.67 -6.93 10.11
C GLN A 234 -3.84 -6.07 10.59
N ILE A 235 -4.27 -6.25 11.85
CA ILE A 235 -5.32 -5.42 12.47
C ILE A 235 -4.83 -3.97 12.61
N THR A 236 -3.61 -3.77 13.12
CA THR A 236 -3.00 -2.45 13.24
C THR A 236 -2.87 -1.78 11.87
N GLN A 237 -2.52 -2.52 10.81
CA GLN A 237 -2.47 -2.01 9.44
C GLN A 237 -3.84 -1.50 8.97
N MET A 238 -4.94 -2.16 9.32
CA MET A 238 -6.27 -1.64 8.99
C MET A 238 -6.63 -0.39 9.78
N LEU A 239 -6.29 -0.34 11.08
CA LEU A 239 -6.53 0.83 11.93
C LEU A 239 -5.79 2.06 11.41
N ILE A 240 -4.49 1.92 11.14
CA ILE A 240 -3.70 3.03 10.57
C ILE A 240 -4.26 3.40 9.19
N GLY A 241 -4.70 2.43 8.39
CA GLY A 241 -5.36 2.71 7.12
C GLY A 241 -6.62 3.57 7.25
N CYS A 242 -7.47 3.30 8.26
CA CYS A 242 -8.64 4.13 8.56
C CYS A 242 -8.22 5.56 8.97
N VAL A 243 -7.18 5.70 9.79
CA VAL A 243 -6.65 7.01 10.20
C VAL A 243 -6.13 7.80 8.98
N ILE A 244 -5.36 7.17 8.09
CA ILE A 244 -4.86 7.81 6.88
C ILE A 244 -6.02 8.28 5.99
N ASN A 245 -7.05 7.45 5.79
CA ASN A 245 -8.25 7.84 5.04
C ASN A 245 -8.96 9.07 5.66
N TYR A 246 -9.10 9.09 6.99
CA TYR A 246 -9.67 10.23 7.70
C TYR A 246 -8.83 11.51 7.52
N LEU A 247 -7.51 11.40 7.62
CA LEU A 247 -6.60 12.53 7.41
C LEU A 247 -6.68 13.08 5.98
N VAL A 248 -6.70 12.20 4.97
CA VAL A 248 -6.90 12.59 3.57
C VAL A 248 -8.23 13.33 3.41
N PHE A 249 -9.32 12.81 3.99
CA PHE A 249 -10.63 13.45 3.94
C PHE A 249 -10.62 14.85 4.59
N SER A 250 -10.01 14.98 5.76
CA SER A 250 -9.91 16.25 6.49
C SER A 250 -9.11 17.31 5.71
N TRP A 251 -7.94 16.93 5.16
CA TRP A 251 -7.09 17.87 4.43
C TRP A 251 -7.58 18.18 3.01
N MET A 252 -8.40 17.31 2.42
CA MET A 252 -9.10 17.60 1.17
C MET A 252 -10.10 18.74 1.34
N GLN A 253 -10.86 18.78 2.44
CA GLN A 253 -11.81 19.88 2.73
C GLN A 253 -11.11 21.24 2.93
N GLN A 254 -9.84 21.22 3.32
CA GLN A 254 -9.02 22.43 3.48
C GLN A 254 -8.40 22.91 2.16
N GLY A 255 -8.64 22.23 1.04
CA GLY A 255 -8.10 22.58 -0.29
C GLY A 255 -6.62 22.25 -0.48
N GLN A 256 -6.02 21.47 0.41
CA GLN A 256 -4.56 21.23 0.46
C GLN A 256 -4.16 19.83 -0.04
N CYS A 257 -5.12 19.03 -0.50
CA CYS A 257 -4.93 17.65 -0.94
C CYS A 257 -5.88 17.33 -2.10
N HIS A 258 -5.36 17.13 -3.31
CA HIS A 258 -6.18 16.72 -4.45
C HIS A 258 -6.43 15.20 -4.40
N SER A 259 -7.69 14.81 -4.19
CA SER A 259 -8.13 13.41 -4.26
C SER A 259 -9.61 13.36 -4.62
N HIS A 260 -10.10 12.18 -5.02
CA HIS A 260 -11.51 11.98 -5.34
C HIS A 260 -12.28 11.44 -4.14
N VAL A 261 -13.39 12.09 -3.78
CA VAL A 261 -14.28 11.67 -2.67
C VAL A 261 -14.71 10.20 -2.80
N GLN A 262 -15.01 9.76 -4.03
CA GLN A 262 -15.41 8.37 -4.29
C GLN A 262 -14.29 7.37 -3.91
N ASN A 263 -13.03 7.69 -4.17
CA ASN A 263 -11.89 6.85 -3.79
C ASN A 263 -11.76 6.72 -2.28
N ILE A 264 -11.96 7.82 -1.55
CA ILE A 264 -11.90 7.85 -0.09
C ILE A 264 -13.03 7.01 0.51
N ILE A 265 -14.25 7.10 -0.04
CA ILE A 265 -15.40 6.30 0.41
C ILE A 265 -15.12 4.81 0.20
N TRP A 266 -14.72 4.40 -1.01
CA TRP A 266 -14.43 2.99 -1.31
C TRP A 266 -13.25 2.45 -0.47
N SER A 267 -12.19 3.25 -0.30
CA SER A 267 -11.06 2.92 0.56
C SER A 267 -11.50 2.72 2.01
N SER A 268 -12.26 3.67 2.55
CA SER A 268 -12.72 3.64 3.94
C SER A 268 -13.62 2.43 4.21
N LEU A 269 -14.56 2.13 3.30
CA LEU A 269 -15.42 0.96 3.39
C LEU A 269 -14.63 -0.35 3.35
N MET A 270 -13.62 -0.44 2.47
CA MET A 270 -12.75 -1.60 2.35
C MET A 270 -11.91 -1.82 3.61
N TYR A 271 -11.22 -0.78 4.09
CA TYR A 271 -10.37 -0.87 5.29
C TYR A 271 -11.19 -1.17 6.55
N LEU A 272 -12.37 -0.57 6.68
CA LEU A 272 -13.29 -0.84 7.79
C LEU A 272 -13.83 -2.27 7.75
N SER A 273 -14.23 -2.77 6.58
CA SER A 273 -14.72 -4.15 6.45
C SER A 273 -13.63 -5.16 6.83
N TYR A 274 -12.40 -4.95 6.38
CA TYR A 274 -11.26 -5.80 6.77
C TYR A 274 -10.97 -5.73 8.26
N PHE A 275 -11.02 -4.54 8.86
CA PHE A 275 -10.81 -4.39 10.31
C PHE A 275 -11.78 -5.26 11.10
N VAL A 276 -13.08 -5.18 10.80
CA VAL A 276 -14.11 -5.99 11.47
C VAL A 276 -13.87 -7.48 11.27
N LEU A 277 -13.59 -7.89 10.04
CA LEU A 277 -13.36 -9.30 9.70
C LEU A 277 -12.10 -9.88 10.37
N PHE A 278 -11.00 -9.13 10.42
CA PHE A 278 -9.77 -9.55 11.10
C PHE A 278 -9.94 -9.58 12.63
N CYS A 279 -10.67 -8.63 13.20
CA CYS A 279 -11.04 -8.66 14.62
C CYS A 279 -11.86 -9.92 14.92
N HIS A 280 -12.90 -10.20 14.15
CA HIS A 280 -13.72 -11.42 14.29
C HIS A 280 -12.85 -12.69 14.21
N PHE A 281 -11.97 -12.78 13.19
CA PHE A 281 -11.04 -13.89 13.05
C PHE A 281 -10.10 -14.04 14.26
N PHE A 282 -9.58 -12.92 14.79
CA PHE A 282 -8.70 -12.94 15.96
C PHE A 282 -9.42 -13.45 17.21
N PHE A 283 -10.65 -12.99 17.45
CA PHE A 283 -11.48 -13.45 18.56
C PHE A 283 -11.75 -14.95 18.46
N GLU A 284 -12.15 -15.47 17.31
CA GLU A 284 -12.42 -16.90 17.14
C GLU A 284 -11.15 -17.76 17.26
N ALA A 285 -10.04 -17.35 16.63
CA ALA A 285 -8.83 -18.16 16.53
C ALA A 285 -7.99 -18.19 17.81
N TYR A 286 -7.97 -17.08 18.57
CA TYR A 286 -7.08 -16.94 19.72
C TYR A 286 -7.83 -16.91 21.04
N ILE A 287 -8.89 -16.09 21.16
CA ILE A 287 -9.59 -15.90 22.44
C ILE A 287 -10.63 -17.01 22.66
N GLY A 288 -11.40 -17.36 21.62
CA GLY A 288 -12.43 -18.40 21.68
C GLY A 288 -11.87 -19.79 22.00
N LYS A 289 -10.70 -20.12 21.48
CA LYS A 289 -10.00 -21.38 21.82
C LYS A 289 -9.53 -21.43 23.27
N THR A 290 -8.91 -20.37 23.78
CA THR A 290 -8.43 -20.32 25.17
C THR A 290 -9.59 -20.39 26.17
N ARG A 291 -10.76 -19.81 25.85
CA ARG A 291 -11.97 -19.94 26.66
C ARG A 291 -12.53 -21.37 26.68
N LYS A 292 -12.40 -22.11 25.57
CA LYS A 292 -12.84 -23.50 25.48
C LYS A 292 -11.89 -24.46 26.21
N GLU A 293 -10.58 -24.22 26.12
CA GLU A 293 -9.56 -24.98 26.88
C GLU A 293 -9.76 -24.79 28.39
N ARG A 294 -9.93 -23.55 28.87
CA ARG A 294 -10.19 -23.25 30.30
C ARG A 294 -11.53 -23.78 30.85
N LYS A 295 -12.51 -24.11 30.00
CA LYS A 295 -13.80 -24.66 30.43
C LYS A 295 -13.81 -26.20 30.53
N VAL A 296 -12.77 -26.84 29.99
CA VAL A 296 -12.62 -28.30 29.98
C VAL A 296 -11.71 -28.76 31.12
N ASP A 297 -10.94 -27.84 31.70
CA ASP A 297 -10.22 -27.99 32.97
C ASP A 297 -11.13 -27.60 34.16
#